data_AF-U9TD76-F1
#
_entry.id   AF-U9TD76-F1
#
_cell.length_a   1.000
_cell.length_b   1.000
_cell.length_c   1.000
_cell.angle_alpha   90.00
_cell.angle_beta   90.00
_cell.angle_gamma   90.00
#
_symmetry.space_group_name_H-M   'P 1'
#
loop_
_entity.id
_entity.type
_entity.pdbx_description
1 polymer ?
#
loop_
_entity_poly.entity_id
_entity_poly.type
_entity_poly.pdbx_seq_one_letter_code
_entity_poly.pdbx_strand_id
1 'polypeptide(L)'
;MQHSTLTRFIIIFFIILHIAQAYRLTVLLNFFSICRVYVTDCNGKTLRNAGWKDCNNNEWYWDEAPETYCLHIFPLSDGDDNRWQQGYKDDCIGVYGDLFKWTMVKC
;
A
#
# COMPACT_ATOMS: atom_id res chain seq x y z
N MET A 1 4.78 17.40 -42.91
CA MET A 1 3.76 16.60 -42.22
C MET A 1 3.35 17.35 -40.96
N GLN A 2 2.25 18.09 -41.00
CA GLN A 2 1.79 18.95 -39.92
C GLN A 2 0.94 18.08 -38.98
N HIS A 3 1.52 17.63 -37.87
CA HIS A 3 0.76 16.92 -36.85
C HIS A 3 -0.37 17.84 -36.35
N SER A 4 -1.61 17.42 -36.56
CA SER A 4 -2.80 18.13 -36.08
C SER A 4 -2.71 18.33 -34.57
N THR A 5 -3.01 19.54 -34.11
CA THR A 5 -3.01 19.92 -32.68
C THR A 5 -3.86 18.94 -31.86
N LEU A 6 -4.93 18.41 -32.45
CA LEU A 6 -5.80 17.39 -31.88
C LEU A 6 -5.05 16.10 -31.53
N THR A 7 -4.19 15.61 -32.43
CA THR A 7 -3.41 14.40 -32.22
C THR A 7 -2.45 14.56 -31.04
N ARG A 8 -1.89 15.76 -30.85
CA ARG A 8 -1.02 16.07 -29.71
C ARG A 8 -1.79 16.05 -28.38
N PHE A 9 -2.98 16.63 -28.33
CA PHE A 9 -3.84 16.58 -27.13
C PHE A 9 -4.23 15.15 -26.75
N ILE A 10 -4.58 14.33 -27.75
CA ILE A 10 -4.90 12.91 -27.55
C ILE A 10 -3.70 12.17 -26.94
N ILE A 11 -2.50 12.34 -27.50
CA ILE A 11 -1.29 11.68 -26.98
C ILE A 11 -0.96 12.13 -25.55
N ILE A 12 -1.03 13.43 -25.26
CA ILE A 12 -0.80 13.96 -23.90
C ILE A 12 -1.82 13.38 -22.91
N PHE A 13 -3.09 13.33 -23.30
CA PHE A 13 -4.14 12.72 -22.48
C PHE A 13 -3.87 11.24 -22.21
N PHE A 14 -3.50 10.46 -23.22
CA PHE A 14 -3.14 9.05 -23.03
C PHE A 14 -1.90 8.86 -22.17
N ILE A 15 -0.88 9.72 -22.29
CA ILE A 15 0.31 9.68 -21.43
C ILE A 15 -0.09 9.96 -19.98
N ILE A 16 -0.88 11.00 -19.72
CA ILE A 16 -1.37 11.32 -18.37
C ILE A 16 -2.21 10.17 -17.82
N LEU A 17 -3.07 9.56 -18.63
CA LEU A 17 -3.94 8.46 -18.22
C LEU A 17 -3.17 7.16 -17.94
N HIS A 18 -2.10 6.88 -18.71
CA HIS A 18 -1.17 5.78 -18.43
C HIS A 18 -0.35 6.03 -17.16
N ILE A 19 0.08 7.26 -16.89
CA ILE A 19 0.77 7.63 -15.65
C ILE A 19 -0.19 7.58 -14.46
N ALA A 20 -1.47 7.90 -14.68
CA ALA A 20 -2.53 7.86 -13.67
C ALA A 20 -3.12 6.46 -13.47
N GLN A 21 -2.53 5.40 -14.02
CA GLN A 21 -2.92 4.04 -13.65
C GLN A 21 -2.57 3.82 -12.18
N ALA A 22 -3.59 3.95 -11.35
CA ALA A 22 -3.50 3.96 -9.92
C ALA A 22 -3.79 2.52 -9.44
N TYR A 23 -2.74 1.82 -9.03
CA TYR A 23 -2.87 0.45 -8.52
C TYR A 23 -3.41 0.46 -7.10
N ARG A 24 -4.15 -0.57 -6.70
CA ARG A 24 -4.80 -0.62 -5.39
C ARG A 24 -4.13 -1.63 -4.48
N LEU A 25 -3.44 -1.15 -3.45
CA LEU A 25 -3.06 -2.00 -2.33
C LEU A 25 -4.27 -2.24 -1.42
N THR A 26 -4.52 -3.50 -1.06
CA THR A 26 -5.51 -3.90 -0.05
C THR A 26 -4.81 -4.54 1.13
N VAL A 27 -5.06 -4.04 2.35
CA VAL A 27 -4.51 -4.59 3.58
C VAL A 27 -5.65 -5.10 4.45
N LEU A 28 -5.73 -6.42 4.61
CA LEU A 28 -6.70 -7.08 5.50
C LEU A 28 -6.10 -7.09 6.91
N LEU A 29 -6.69 -6.36 7.83
CA LEU A 29 -6.24 -6.25 9.21
C LEU A 29 -7.06 -7.21 10.08
N ASN A 30 -6.50 -8.39 10.35
CA ASN A 30 -7.07 -9.47 11.15
C ASN A 30 -6.14 -9.84 12.32
N PHE A 31 -5.62 -8.82 13.00
CA PHE A 31 -4.69 -8.87 14.11
C PHE A 31 -5.29 -8.15 15.33
N PHE A 32 -5.47 -8.86 16.46
CA PHE A 32 -6.14 -8.32 17.65
C PHE A 32 -5.33 -7.26 18.42
N SER A 33 -5.15 -6.06 17.84
CA SER A 33 -4.50 -4.91 18.46
C SER A 33 -4.72 -3.62 17.67
N ILE A 34 -4.27 -2.51 18.25
CA ILE A 34 -4.03 -1.26 17.53
C ILE A 34 -2.66 -1.36 16.86
N CYS A 35 -2.60 -1.10 15.55
CA CYS A 35 -1.35 -1.11 14.80
C CYS A 35 -1.22 0.12 13.90
N ARG A 36 0.01 0.61 13.73
CA ARG A 36 0.33 1.68 12.78
C ARG A 36 0.65 1.05 11.45
N VAL A 37 -0.04 1.53 10.41
CA VAL A 37 0.12 1.07 9.04
C VAL A 37 0.78 2.17 8.22
N TYR A 38 1.92 1.88 7.62
CA TYR A 38 2.59 2.80 6.72
C TYR A 38 3.33 2.05 5.62
N VAL A 39 3.58 2.75 4.52
CA VAL A 39 4.17 2.20 3.31
C VAL A 39 5.37 3.05 2.92
N THR A 40 6.45 2.38 2.54
CA THR A 40 7.72 2.98 2.11
C THR A 40 8.10 2.51 0.71
N ASP A 41 9.07 3.16 0.10
CA ASP A 41 9.69 2.76 -1.17
C ASP A 41 10.71 1.61 -1.04
N CYS A 42 10.64 0.84 0.06
CA CYS A 42 11.64 -0.16 0.47
C CYS A 42 13.06 0.37 0.75
N ASN A 43 13.33 1.66 0.51
CA ASN A 43 14.60 2.33 0.80
C ASN A 43 14.48 3.32 1.98
N GLY A 44 13.33 3.32 2.66
CA GLY A 44 13.08 4.12 3.86
C GLY A 44 12.33 5.43 3.63
N LYS A 45 12.01 5.81 2.38
CA LYS A 45 11.15 6.96 2.10
C LYS A 45 9.69 6.56 2.28
N THR A 46 8.98 7.23 3.19
CA THR A 46 7.54 7.04 3.35
C THR A 46 6.79 7.53 2.12
N LEU A 47 5.98 6.64 1.53
CA LEU A 47 5.09 6.94 0.42
C LEU A 47 3.67 7.23 0.91
N ARG A 48 3.22 6.45 1.91
CA ARG A 48 1.89 6.60 2.51
C ARG A 48 1.96 6.27 3.99
N ASN A 49 1.29 7.06 4.83
CA ASN A 49 1.14 6.77 6.24
C ASN A 49 -0.35 6.76 6.57
N ALA A 50 -0.90 5.58 6.84
CA ALA A 50 -2.31 5.44 7.20
C ALA A 50 -2.55 5.77 8.69
N GLY A 51 -1.47 5.90 9.47
CA GLY A 51 -1.53 6.17 10.90
C GLY A 51 -1.90 4.93 11.71
N TRP A 52 -2.38 5.15 12.92
CA TRP A 52 -2.88 4.10 13.80
C TRP A 52 -4.26 3.63 13.33
N LYS A 53 -4.43 2.31 13.27
CA LYS A 53 -5.66 1.64 12.89
C LYS A 53 -6.03 0.61 13.94
N ASP A 54 -7.33 0.38 14.11
CA ASP A 54 -7.80 -0.85 14.72
C ASP A 54 -7.56 -1.97 13.71
N CYS A 55 -6.71 -2.92 14.09
CA CYS A 55 -6.27 -3.99 13.21
C CYS A 55 -7.08 -5.27 13.40
N ASN A 56 -8.20 -5.22 14.12
CA ASN A 56 -9.08 -6.35 14.37
C ASN A 56 -10.29 -6.34 13.42
N ASN A 57 -10.29 -7.24 12.42
CA ASN A 57 -11.36 -7.42 11.44
C ASN A 57 -11.71 -6.13 10.69
N ASN A 58 -10.67 -5.49 10.14
CA ASN A 58 -10.76 -4.22 9.43
C ASN A 58 -9.98 -4.28 8.11
N GLU A 59 -10.18 -3.30 7.24
CA GLU A 59 -9.47 -3.22 5.97
C GLU A 59 -8.95 -1.81 5.73
N TRP A 60 -7.79 -1.72 5.08
CA TRP A 60 -7.25 -0.47 4.61
C TRP A 60 -6.86 -0.56 3.14
N TYR A 61 -7.17 0.48 2.37
CA TYR A 61 -6.88 0.55 0.95
C TYR A 61 -6.03 1.76 0.59
N TRP A 62 -5.24 1.62 -0.46
CA TRP A 62 -4.53 2.72 -1.09
C TRP A 62 -4.62 2.60 -2.61
N ASP A 63 -5.47 3.43 -3.21
CA ASP A 63 -5.81 3.39 -4.65
C ASP A 63 -4.73 3.99 -5.57
N GLU A 64 -3.54 4.35 -5.06
CA GLU A 64 -2.43 4.94 -5.83
C GLU A 64 -1.09 4.29 -5.47
N ALA A 65 -1.13 2.98 -5.20
CA ALA A 65 0.08 2.23 -4.87
C ALA A 65 1.04 2.22 -6.07
N PRO A 66 2.36 2.40 -5.84
CA PRO A 66 3.36 2.25 -6.87
C PRO A 66 3.50 0.77 -7.28
N GLU A 67 4.28 0.51 -8.33
CA GLU A 67 4.56 -0.85 -8.79
C GLU A 67 5.25 -1.73 -7.73
N THR A 68 6.07 -1.14 -6.87
CA THR A 68 6.73 -1.82 -5.75
C THR A 68 6.71 -0.94 -4.51
N TYR A 69 6.48 -1.56 -3.35
CA TYR A 69 6.47 -0.88 -2.06
C TYR A 69 6.79 -1.85 -0.93
N CYS A 70 7.10 -1.32 0.24
CA CYS A 70 7.23 -2.10 1.48
C CYS A 70 6.17 -1.62 2.47
N LEU A 71 5.21 -2.49 2.77
CA LEU A 71 4.20 -2.29 3.81
C LEU A 71 4.84 -2.59 5.16
N HIS A 72 4.66 -1.70 6.12
CA HIS A 72 5.09 -1.86 7.50
C HIS A 72 3.88 -1.84 8.43
N ILE A 73 3.89 -2.76 9.38
CA ILE A 73 2.87 -2.92 10.41
C ILE A 73 3.57 -2.89 11.76
N PHE A 74 3.26 -1.86 12.55
CA PHE A 74 3.85 -1.63 13.86
C PHE A 74 2.76 -1.75 14.94
N PRO A 75 2.75 -2.82 15.74
CA PRO A 75 1.83 -2.95 16.88
C PRO A 75 2.07 -1.85 17.93
N LEU A 76 1.00 -1.35 18.56
CA LEU A 76 1.13 -0.35 19.64
C LEU A 76 1.75 -0.94 20.92
N SER A 77 1.45 -2.22 21.18
CA SER A 77 1.79 -2.95 22.41
C SER A 77 3.26 -3.30 22.54
N ASP A 78 3.96 -3.51 21.42
CA ASP A 78 5.36 -3.88 21.38
C ASP A 78 6.02 -3.33 20.11
N GLY A 79 6.94 -2.39 20.29
CA GLY A 79 7.61 -1.72 19.18
C GLY A 79 8.69 -2.55 18.49
N ASP A 80 9.19 -3.60 19.15
CA ASP A 80 10.24 -4.46 18.60
C ASP A 80 9.66 -5.53 17.66
N ASP A 81 8.35 -5.77 17.69
CA ASP A 81 7.65 -6.70 16.80
C ASP A 81 7.15 -5.99 15.52
N ASN A 82 7.79 -4.91 15.07
CA ASN A 82 7.50 -4.32 13.76
C ASN A 82 7.83 -5.32 12.65
N ARG A 83 6.91 -5.49 11.70
CA ARG A 83 7.16 -6.32 10.52
C ARG A 83 6.90 -5.55 9.26
N TRP A 84 7.67 -5.91 8.22
CA TRP A 84 7.44 -5.40 6.89
C TRP A 84 7.39 -6.52 5.85
N GLN A 85 6.66 -6.26 4.77
CA GLN A 85 6.60 -7.13 3.61
C GLN A 85 6.61 -6.29 2.33
N GLN A 86 7.44 -6.73 1.38
CA GLN A 86 7.44 -6.17 0.04
C GLN A 86 6.16 -6.59 -0.69
N GLY A 87 5.45 -5.62 -1.22
CA GLY A 87 4.32 -5.80 -2.10
C GLY A 87 4.58 -5.22 -3.48
N TYR A 88 3.74 -5.64 -4.42
CA TYR A 88 3.67 -5.21 -5.81
C TYR A 88 2.32 -4.56 -6.09
N LYS A 89 2.19 -3.94 -7.27
CA LYS A 89 0.92 -3.40 -7.77
C LYS A 89 -0.23 -4.40 -7.57
N ASP A 90 -1.35 -3.88 -7.10
CA ASP A 90 -2.61 -4.62 -6.85
C ASP A 90 -2.52 -5.79 -5.85
N ASP A 91 -1.43 -5.90 -5.08
CA ASP A 91 -1.32 -6.92 -4.05
C ASP A 91 -2.38 -6.73 -2.94
N CYS A 92 -2.85 -7.87 -2.42
CA CYS A 92 -3.55 -7.95 -1.16
C CYS A 92 -2.59 -8.52 -0.10
N ILE A 93 -2.50 -7.87 1.05
CA ILE A 93 -1.68 -8.33 2.18
C ILE A 93 -2.56 -8.48 3.41
N GLY A 94 -2.65 -9.68 3.94
CA GLY A 94 -3.32 -9.97 5.19
C GLY A 94 -2.37 -9.96 6.38
N VAL A 95 -2.78 -9.27 7.44
CA VAL A 95 -2.12 -9.20 8.74
C VAL A 95 -2.96 -10.04 9.70
N TYR A 96 -2.46 -11.20 10.11
CA TYR A 96 -3.24 -12.17 10.90
C TYR A 96 -2.59 -12.49 12.23
N GLY A 97 -3.40 -12.64 13.28
CA GLY A 97 -2.99 -13.21 14.56
C GLY A 97 -3.32 -12.31 15.75
N ASP A 98 -2.42 -12.29 16.73
CA ASP A 98 -2.58 -11.53 17.96
C ASP A 98 -1.22 -11.03 18.49
N LEU A 99 -1.28 -10.33 19.62
CA LEU A 99 -0.15 -9.71 20.32
C LEU A 99 1.01 -10.67 20.65
N PHE A 100 0.77 -11.97 20.72
CA PHE A 100 1.80 -12.96 21.03
C PHE A 100 2.35 -13.62 19.77
N LYS A 101 1.50 -13.81 18.76
CA LYS A 101 1.89 -14.44 17.50
C LYS A 101 1.03 -13.92 16.36
N TRP A 102 1.68 -13.26 15.41
CA TRP A 102 1.06 -12.81 14.18
C TRP A 102 1.96 -13.01 12.97
N THR A 103 1.43 -12.75 11.78
CA THR A 103 2.16 -12.84 10.51
C THR A 103 1.56 -11.90 9.47
N MET A 104 2.34 -11.58 8.45
CA MET A 104 1.84 -11.03 7.20
C MET A 104 1.94 -12.09 6.12
N VAL A 105 0.90 -12.19 5.31
CA VAL A 105 0.85 -13.09 4.16
C VAL A 105 0.19 -12.36 3.01
N LYS A 106 0.53 -12.71 1.78
CA LYS A 106 -0.29 -12.29 0.65
C LYS A 106 -1.64 -13.00 0.73
N CYS A 107 -2.72 -12.26 0.47
CA CYS A 107 -3.94 -12.88 -0.02
C CYS A 107 -3.66 -13.32 -1.48
#